data_AF-D7L692-F1
#
_entry.id   AF-D7L692-F1
#
_cell.length_a   1.000
_cell.length_b   1.000
_cell.length_c   1.000
_cell.angle_alpha   90.00
_cell.angle_beta   90.00
_cell.angle_gamma   90.00
#
_symmetry.space_group_name_H-M   'P 1'
#
loop_
_entity.id
_entity.type
_entity.pdbx_description
1 polymer ?
#
loop_
_entity_poly.entity_id
_entity_poly.type
_entity_poly.pdbx_seq_one_letter_code
_entity_poly.pdbx_strand_id
1 'polypeptide(L)'
;MGSTKALVTCLLVIIFAVMLSNHNVLASEIENVSYDNCRHLCSDTYGWFECMNDCEAAGFINGGKCASPSPKAPLKCCCQK
;
A
#
# COMPACT_ATOMS: atom_id res chain seq x y z
N MET A 1 19.76 -41.25 10.81
CA MET A 1 18.45 -40.56 11.00
C MET A 1 18.55 -39.17 11.65
N GLY A 2 19.75 -38.58 11.84
CA GLY A 2 19.89 -37.21 12.38
C GLY A 2 20.03 -36.13 11.31
N SER A 3 20.79 -36.40 10.25
CA SER A 3 21.18 -35.40 9.24
C SER A 3 20.03 -34.95 8.32
N THR A 4 19.10 -35.87 8.00
CA THR A 4 17.90 -35.54 7.21
C THR A 4 16.93 -34.64 7.96
N LYS A 5 16.83 -34.78 9.29
CA LYS A 5 15.97 -33.91 10.12
C LYS A 5 16.47 -32.48 10.15
N ALA A 6 17.80 -32.28 10.25
CA ALA A 6 18.40 -30.95 10.25
C ALA A 6 18.19 -30.21 8.92
N LEU A 7 18.39 -30.91 7.80
CA LEU A 7 18.18 -30.35 6.45
C LEU A 7 16.73 -29.91 6.24
N VAL A 8 15.76 -30.74 6.65
CA VAL A 8 14.32 -30.41 6.52
C VAL A 8 13.97 -29.19 7.37
N THR A 9 14.48 -29.09 8.60
CA THR A 9 14.22 -27.93 9.45
C THR A 9 14.82 -26.65 8.86
N CYS A 10 16.03 -26.70 8.32
CA CYS A 10 16.65 -25.53 7.67
C CYS A 10 15.84 -25.05 6.46
N LEU A 11 15.35 -25.97 5.62
CA LEU A 11 14.51 -25.64 4.47
C LEU A 11 13.19 -24.99 4.92
N LEU A 12 12.56 -25.52 5.97
CA LEU A 12 11.33 -24.95 6.52
C LEU A 12 11.53 -23.53 7.06
N VAL A 13 12.63 -23.27 7.77
CA VAL A 13 12.93 -21.93 8.30
C VAL A 13 13.13 -20.92 7.16
N ILE A 14 13.81 -21.31 6.08
CA ILE A 14 14.01 -20.44 4.92
C ILE A 14 12.67 -20.13 4.23
N ILE A 15 11.82 -21.15 4.02
CA ILE A 15 10.49 -20.96 3.42
C ILE A 15 9.63 -20.05 4.31
N PHE A 16 9.65 -20.25 5.62
CA PHE A 16 8.89 -19.45 6.57
C PHE A 16 9.38 -18.00 6.61
N ALA A 17 10.69 -17.77 6.55
CA ALA A 17 11.28 -16.45 6.45
C ALA A 17 10.89 -15.74 5.14
N VAL A 18 10.86 -16.45 4.01
CA VAL A 18 10.42 -15.92 2.71
C VAL A 18 8.93 -15.58 2.71
N MET A 19 8.09 -16.39 3.38
CA MET A 19 6.65 -16.11 3.57
C MET A 19 6.42 -14.89 4.47
N LEU A 20 7.24 -14.67 5.51
CA LEU A 20 7.17 -13.47 6.33
C LEU A 20 7.69 -12.21 5.61
N SER A 21 8.68 -12.37 4.73
CA SER A 21 9.31 -11.24 4.03
C SER A 21 8.61 -10.84 2.74
N ASN A 22 7.75 -11.69 2.18
CA ASN A 22 6.89 -11.34 1.06
C ASN A 22 5.44 -11.61 1.41
N HIS A 23 4.75 -10.57 1.86
CA HIS A 23 3.79 -9.85 1.03
C HIS A 23 3.13 -8.80 1.91
N ASN A 24 3.82 -7.65 2.09
CA ASN A 24 3.13 -6.37 1.98
C ASN A 24 2.65 -6.23 0.53
N VAL A 25 1.84 -7.18 0.04
CA VAL A 25 0.75 -6.79 -0.83
C VAL A 25 0.03 -5.82 0.08
N LEU A 26 0.24 -4.54 -0.16
CA LEU A 26 -0.83 -3.59 0.04
C LEU A 26 -2.01 -4.26 -0.65
N ALA A 27 -2.76 -5.06 0.13
CA ALA A 27 -4.18 -5.01 0.06
C ALA A 27 -4.40 -3.52 0.24
N SER A 28 -4.45 -2.81 -0.90
CA SER A 28 -5.28 -1.64 -1.00
C SER A 28 -6.58 -2.21 -0.48
N GLU A 29 -6.81 -2.01 0.82
CA GLU A 29 -8.12 -2.18 1.38
C GLU A 29 -9.02 -1.56 0.33
N ILE A 30 -10.08 -2.26 -0.03
CA ILE A 30 -11.17 -1.64 -0.75
C ILE A 30 -11.84 -0.70 0.26
N GLU A 31 -11.06 0.19 0.89
CA GLU A 31 -11.50 1.40 1.50
C GLU A 31 -12.14 2.16 0.35
N ASN A 32 -13.42 2.47 0.53
CA ASN A 32 -14.23 3.21 -0.42
C ASN A 32 -13.59 4.57 -0.69
N VAL A 33 -12.62 4.62 -1.60
CA VAL A 33 -12.02 5.85 -2.05
C VAL A 33 -13.08 6.54 -2.88
N SER A 34 -13.58 7.68 -2.40
CA SER A 34 -14.33 8.56 -3.29
C SER A 34 -13.34 9.10 -4.32
N TYR A 35 -13.60 8.80 -5.60
CA TYR A 35 -12.82 9.30 -6.72
C TYR A 35 -13.29 10.69 -7.19
N ASP A 36 -14.31 11.26 -6.56
CA ASP A 36 -14.92 12.54 -6.93
C ASP A 36 -13.97 13.72 -6.74
N ASN A 37 -13.02 13.60 -5.81
CA ASN A 37 -12.08 14.66 -5.44
C ASN A 37 -10.62 14.27 -5.71
N CYS A 38 -10.37 13.58 -6.82
CA CYS A 38 -9.00 13.25 -7.26
C CYS A 38 -8.43 14.30 -8.21
N ARG A 39 -7.27 14.88 -7.89
CA ARG A 39 -6.66 15.94 -8.72
C ARG A 39 -5.22 15.64 -9.10
N HIS A 40 -4.31 15.74 -8.13
CA HIS A 40 -2.87 15.67 -8.37
C HIS A 40 -2.41 14.25 -8.63
N LEU A 41 -1.48 14.08 -9.57
CA LEU A 41 -0.78 12.82 -9.77
C LEU A 41 0.15 12.59 -8.59
N CYS A 42 0.09 11.38 -8.03
CA CYS A 42 1.10 10.97 -7.06
C CYS A 42 2.39 10.56 -7.78
N SER A 43 3.51 10.85 -7.15
CA SER A 43 4.85 10.59 -7.66
C SER A 43 5.80 10.27 -6.51
N ASP A 44 7.05 9.94 -6.81
CA ASP A 44 8.05 9.65 -5.78
C ASP A 44 8.31 10.84 -4.83
N THR A 45 8.05 12.07 -5.28
CA THR A 45 8.20 13.31 -4.50
C THR A 45 6.87 13.87 -3.99
N TYR A 46 5.74 13.26 -4.36
CA TYR A 46 4.40 13.67 -3.94
C TYR A 46 3.59 12.42 -3.64
N GLY A 47 3.69 11.97 -2.39
CA GLY A 47 3.12 10.73 -1.92
C GLY A 47 1.89 10.95 -1.05
N TRP A 48 1.67 9.99 -0.16
CA TRP A 48 0.52 9.98 0.74
C TRP A 48 0.52 11.16 1.72
N PHE A 49 1.68 11.56 2.24
CA PHE A 49 1.78 12.60 3.28
C PHE A 49 1.46 14.00 2.71
N GLU A 50 2.01 14.33 1.54
CA GLU A 50 1.73 15.58 0.84
C GLU A 50 0.25 15.65 0.45
N CYS A 51 -0.27 14.55 -0.10
CA CYS A 51 -1.69 14.43 -0.45
C CYS A 51 -2.61 14.64 0.77
N MET A 52 -2.26 14.04 1.92
CA MET A 52 -3.02 14.18 3.16
C MET A 52 -3.08 15.64 3.61
N ASN A 53 -1.92 16.30 3.73
CA ASN A 53 -1.84 17.69 4.17
C ASN A 53 -2.58 18.64 3.23
N ASP A 54 -2.44 18.45 1.92
CA ASP A 54 -3.12 19.30 0.93
C ASP A 54 -4.64 19.16 1.01
N CYS A 55 -5.14 17.93 1.22
CA CYS A 55 -6.56 17.67 1.39
C CYS A 55 -7.10 18.26 2.71
N GLU A 56 -6.37 18.10 3.82
CA GLU A 56 -6.73 18.74 5.09
C GLU A 56 -6.75 20.27 4.98
N ALA A 57 -5.76 20.86 4.31
CA ALA A 57 -5.70 22.29 4.02
C ALA A 57 -6.85 22.77 3.13
N ALA A 58 -7.36 21.90 2.25
CA ALA A 58 -8.53 22.13 1.43
C ALA A 58 -9.88 21.87 2.16
N GLY A 59 -9.84 21.47 3.44
CA GLY A 59 -11.02 21.28 4.28
C GLY A 59 -11.62 19.86 4.25
N PHE A 60 -10.87 18.87 3.74
CA PHE A 60 -11.26 17.47 3.80
C PHE A 60 -10.82 16.86 5.12
N ILE A 61 -11.78 16.59 6.01
CA ILE A 61 -11.53 16.17 7.41
C ILE A 61 -10.83 14.80 7.46
N ASN A 62 -11.14 13.92 6.50
CA ASN A 62 -10.52 12.61 6.39
C ASN A 62 -9.23 12.62 5.54
N GLY A 63 -8.71 13.82 5.23
CA GLY A 63 -7.49 14.02 4.48
C GLY A 63 -7.56 13.47 3.06
N GLY A 64 -6.46 12.87 2.62
CA GLY A 64 -6.32 12.35 1.26
C GLY A 64 -5.38 11.17 1.18
N LYS A 65 -5.52 10.39 0.11
CA LYS A 65 -4.59 9.30 -0.19
C LYS A 65 -4.37 9.14 -1.69
N CYS A 66 -3.20 8.62 -2.03
CA CYS A 66 -2.87 8.23 -3.40
C CYS A 66 -3.58 6.94 -3.77
N ALA A 67 -4.55 7.03 -4.67
CA ALA A 67 -5.36 5.91 -5.11
C ALA A 67 -5.50 5.89 -6.63
N SER A 68 -5.80 4.72 -7.19
CA SER A 68 -6.05 4.55 -8.61
C SER A 68 -7.28 3.68 -8.82
N PRO A 69 -8.21 4.06 -9.72
CA PRO A 69 -9.43 3.29 -9.95
C PRO A 69 -9.16 1.94 -10.65
N SER A 70 -7.96 1.74 -11.20
CA SER A 70 -7.55 0.45 -11.78
C SER A 70 -6.03 0.29 -11.76
N PRO A 71 -5.49 -0.95 -11.80
CA PRO A 71 -4.05 -1.19 -11.77
C PRO A 71 -3.25 -0.54 -12.90
N LYS A 72 -3.90 -0.18 -14.01
CA LYS A 72 -3.28 0.47 -15.17
C LYS A 72 -3.46 1.99 -15.17
N ALA A 73 -4.30 2.51 -14.29
CA ALA A 73 -4.50 3.94 -14.17
C ALA A 73 -3.44 4.55 -13.23
N PRO A 74 -3.04 5.80 -13.47
CA PRO A 74 -2.06 6.45 -12.61
C PRO A 74 -2.63 6.71 -11.21
N LEU A 75 -1.78 6.65 -10.19
CA LEU A 75 -2.17 7.05 -8.84
C LEU A 75 -2.43 8.55 -8.81
N LYS A 76 -3.57 8.93 -8.24
CA LYS A 76 -3.94 10.31 -7.99
C LYS A 76 -4.22 10.50 -6.52
N CYS A 77 -3.90 11.68 -6.01
CA CYS A 77 -4.32 12.13 -4.70
C CYS A 77 -5.82 12.37 -4.72
N CYS A 78 -6.54 11.64 -3.87
CA CYS A 78 -7.99 11.65 -3.75
C CYS A 78 -8.39 12.05 -2.34
N CYS A 79 -8.97 13.24 -2.19
CA CYS A 79 -9.41 13.74 -0.89
C CYS A 79 -10.71 13.07 -0.44
N GLN A 80 -10.77 12.71 0.85
CA GLN A 80 -11.90 12.02 1.46
C GLN A 80 -12.67 12.99 2.35
N LYS A 81 -13.99 13.04 2.20
CA LYS A 81 -14.87 13.86 3.05
C LYS A 81 -15.13 13.19 4.38
#